data_AF-A0A7V6LC45-F1
#
_entry.id   AF-A0A7V6LC45-F1
#
_cell.length_a   1.000
_cell.length_b   1.000
_cell.length_c   1.000
_cell.angle_alpha   90.00
_cell.angle_beta   90.00
_cell.angle_gamma   90.00
#
_symmetry.space_group_name_H-M   'P 1'
#
loop_
_entity.id
_entity.type
_entity.pdbx_description
1 polymer ?
#
loop_
_entity_poly.entity_id
_entity_poly.type
_entity_poly.pdbx_seq_one_letter_code
_entity_poly.pdbx_strand_id
1 'polypeptide(L)'
;MPLISQQLFIKVAVQENTQEKHKQLVLNYGFTAREKEVVKCLLKGMTYKQCAAELYISQNTVKFHALNAYRKADVTSRGELMALFLDK
;
A
#
# COMPACT_ATOMS: atom_id res chain seq x y z
N MET A 1 9.04 20.27 49.23
CA MET A 1 9.90 20.47 48.04
C MET A 1 9.31 19.69 46.87
N PRO A 2 9.28 20.26 45.67
CA PRO A 2 8.45 19.82 44.54
C PRO A 2 9.18 18.86 43.58
N LEU A 3 8.38 18.27 42.67
CA LEU A 3 8.69 17.77 41.31
C LEU A 3 9.72 16.63 41.22
N ILE A 4 9.33 15.44 40.75
CA ILE A 4 9.38 14.97 39.34
C ILE A 4 8.46 13.72 39.33
N SER A 5 7.33 13.58 38.62
CA SER A 5 6.93 14.02 37.28
C SER A 5 8.03 13.87 36.24
N GLN A 6 8.28 12.63 35.85
CA GLN A 6 8.64 12.19 34.50
C GLN A 6 9.06 10.73 34.60
N GLN A 7 8.11 9.82 34.45
CA GLN A 7 8.35 8.68 33.57
C GLN A 7 7.01 8.21 33.01
N LEU A 8 6.39 9.12 32.27
CA LEU A 8 5.42 8.82 31.23
C LEU A 8 6.19 8.08 30.12
N PHE A 9 6.38 6.77 30.27
CA PHE A 9 6.83 5.91 29.17
C PHE A 9 5.64 5.65 28.23
N ILE A 10 5.44 6.65 27.36
CA ILE A 10 5.27 6.51 25.92
C ILE A 10 4.62 5.20 25.45
N LYS A 11 3.42 5.37 24.89
CA LYS A 11 2.88 4.65 23.73
C LYS A 11 3.12 3.15 23.71
N VAL A 12 2.22 2.38 24.32
CA VAL A 12 1.79 1.13 23.68
C VAL A 12 0.95 1.53 22.48
N ALA A 13 1.66 1.89 21.40
CA ALA A 13 1.10 2.24 20.12
C ALA A 13 0.46 0.99 19.52
N VAL A 14 -0.87 1.03 19.38
CA VAL A 14 -1.58 0.68 18.15
C VAL A 14 -1.02 -0.57 17.47
N GLN A 15 -1.28 -1.72 18.07
CA GLN A 15 -1.29 -3.00 17.35
C GLN A 15 -2.68 -3.17 16.72
N GLU A 16 -3.02 -2.32 15.75
CA GLU A 16 -4.22 -2.50 14.92
C GLU A 16 -3.81 -2.59 13.43
N ASN A 17 -3.44 -3.82 13.04
CA ASN A 17 -3.73 -4.43 11.76
C ASN A 17 -3.41 -3.63 10.46
N THR A 18 -2.12 -3.54 10.10
CA THR A 18 -1.63 -3.00 8.81
C THR A 18 -2.35 -3.59 7.58
N GLN A 19 -2.83 -4.83 7.66
CA GLN A 19 -3.58 -5.50 6.58
C GLN A 19 -4.98 -4.91 6.33
N GLU A 20 -5.68 -4.45 7.37
CA GLU A 20 -7.07 -3.99 7.26
C GLU A 20 -7.14 -2.55 6.74
N LYS A 21 -6.18 -1.70 7.13
CA LYS A 21 -6.00 -0.34 6.58
C LYS A 21 -5.70 -0.35 5.07
N HIS A 22 -4.82 -1.25 4.62
CA HIS A 22 -4.47 -1.38 3.20
C HIS A 22 -5.68 -1.77 2.34
N LYS A 23 -6.59 -2.58 2.89
CA LYS A 23 -7.81 -3.03 2.21
C LYS A 23 -8.78 -1.87 1.94
N GLN A 24 -8.92 -0.97 2.91
CA GLN A 24 -9.84 0.19 2.83
C GLN A 24 -9.33 1.31 1.90
N LEU A 25 -8.02 1.59 1.85
CA LEU A 25 -7.48 2.62 0.94
C LEU A 25 -7.64 2.24 -0.54
N VAL A 26 -7.47 0.95 -0.85
CA VAL A 26 -7.65 0.40 -2.21
C VAL A 26 -9.11 0.49 -2.69
N LEU A 27 -10.07 0.62 -1.77
CA LEU A 27 -11.50 0.82 -2.10
C LEU A 27 -11.81 2.24 -2.59
N ASN A 28 -11.04 3.26 -2.18
CA ASN A 28 -11.40 4.67 -2.43
C ASN A 28 -11.02 5.19 -3.82
N TYR A 29 -10.07 4.56 -4.52
CA TYR A 29 -9.56 5.07 -5.81
C TYR A 29 -10.28 4.52 -7.05
N GLY A 30 -11.42 3.83 -6.90
CA GLY A 30 -12.18 3.30 -8.04
C GLY A 30 -11.41 2.26 -8.87
N PHE A 31 -10.49 1.53 -8.23
CA PHE A 31 -9.73 0.47 -8.90
C PHE A 31 -10.63 -0.70 -9.31
N THR A 32 -10.36 -1.28 -10.48
CA THR A 32 -10.93 -2.56 -10.90
C THR A 32 -10.35 -3.70 -10.06
N ALA A 33 -11.01 -4.86 -10.05
CA ALA A 33 -10.52 -6.03 -9.32
C ALA A 33 -9.04 -6.37 -9.67
N ARG A 34 -8.68 -6.34 -10.97
CA ARG A 34 -7.31 -6.62 -11.42
C ARG A 34 -6.31 -5.54 -11.02
N GLU A 35 -6.70 -4.27 -11.07
CA GLU A 35 -5.84 -3.18 -10.58
C GLU A 35 -5.56 -3.31 -9.08
N LYS A 36 -6.57 -3.68 -8.28
CA LYS A 36 -6.42 -3.91 -6.84
C LYS A 36 -5.43 -5.03 -6.53
N GLU A 37 -5.52 -6.14 -7.25
CA GLU A 37 -4.59 -7.27 -7.09
C GLU A 37 -3.16 -6.87 -7.43
N VAL A 38 -2.95 -6.15 -8.54
CA VAL A 38 -1.64 -5.66 -8.94
C VAL A 38 -1.08 -4.68 -7.91
N VAL A 39 -1.86 -3.69 -7.48
CA VAL A 39 -1.46 -2.74 -6.42
C VAL A 39 -1.08 -3.48 -5.15
N LYS A 40 -1.85 -4.48 -4.72
CA LYS A 40 -1.55 -5.29 -3.54
C LYS A 40 -0.19 -5.98 -3.65
N CYS A 41 0.13 -6.58 -4.80
CA CYS A 41 1.46 -7.17 -5.01
C CYS A 41 2.58 -6.12 -4.97
N LEU A 42 2.37 -4.94 -5.56
CA LEU A 42 3.36 -3.86 -5.52
C LEU A 42 3.62 -3.34 -4.10
N LEU A 43 2.56 -3.20 -3.30
CA LEU A 43 2.64 -2.80 -1.89
C LEU A 43 3.34 -3.86 -1.03
N LYS A 44 3.26 -5.15 -1.39
CA LYS A 44 4.06 -6.22 -0.76
C LYS A 44 5.55 -6.16 -1.13
N GLY A 45 5.99 -5.22 -1.97
CA GLY A 45 7.38 -5.13 -2.41
C GLY A 45 7.71 -5.96 -3.65
N MET A 46 6.75 -6.67 -4.24
CA MET A 46 7.01 -7.55 -5.39
C MET A 46 7.43 -6.78 -6.65
N THR A 47 8.25 -7.40 -7.48
CA THR A 47 8.59 -6.92 -8.83
C THR A 47 7.47 -7.25 -9.81
N TYR A 48 7.39 -6.56 -10.97
CA TYR A 48 6.39 -6.90 -12.00
C TYR A 48 6.48 -8.36 -12.47
N LYS A 49 7.68 -8.94 -12.49
CA LYS A 49 7.89 -10.37 -12.78
C LYS A 49 7.26 -11.27 -11.73
N GLN A 50 7.40 -10.94 -10.44
CA GLN A 50 6.79 -11.71 -9.36
C GLN A 50 5.27 -11.54 -9.35
N CYS A 51 4.75 -10.32 -9.54
CA CYS A 51 3.31 -10.08 -9.66
C CYS A 51 2.71 -10.86 -10.83
N ALA A 52 3.41 -10.92 -11.97
CA ALA A 52 3.00 -11.68 -13.14
C ALA A 52 2.87 -13.18 -12.83
N ALA A 53 3.83 -13.73 -12.11
CA ALA A 53 3.80 -15.13 -11.66
C ALA A 53 2.67 -15.39 -10.64
N GLU A 54 2.48 -14.51 -9.65
CA GLU A 54 1.46 -14.67 -8.61
C GLU A 54 0.02 -14.51 -9.15
N LEU A 55 -0.17 -13.63 -10.13
CA LEU A 55 -1.48 -13.35 -10.72
C LEU A 55 -1.76 -14.15 -12.01
N TYR A 56 -0.82 -15.01 -12.43
CA TYR A 56 -0.91 -15.82 -13.65
C TYR A 56 -1.20 -15.00 -14.93
N ILE A 57 -0.50 -13.86 -15.08
CA ILE A 57 -0.62 -12.95 -16.24
C ILE A 57 0.76 -12.53 -16.76
N SER A 58 0.82 -11.89 -17.93
CA SER A 58 2.09 -11.40 -18.47
C SER A 58 2.61 -10.17 -17.71
N GLN A 59 3.94 -9.96 -17.71
CA GLN A 59 4.54 -8.74 -17.14
C GLN A 59 4.02 -7.46 -17.81
N ASN A 60 3.72 -7.51 -19.12
CA ASN A 60 3.11 -6.39 -19.83
C ASN A 60 1.69 -6.10 -19.32
N THR A 61 0.92 -7.14 -19.01
CA THR A 61 -0.42 -7.00 -18.42
C THR A 61 -0.35 -6.41 -17.01
N VAL A 62 0.62 -6.84 -16.19
CA VAL A 62 0.88 -6.21 -14.89
C VAL A 62 1.22 -4.73 -15.06
N LYS A 63 2.12 -4.38 -15.97
CA LYS A 63 2.50 -2.99 -16.26
C LYS A 63 1.30 -2.16 -16.69
N PHE A 64 0.43 -2.71 -17.55
CA PHE A 64 -0.80 -2.06 -18.00
C PHE A 64 -1.75 -1.77 -16.83
N HIS A 65 -2.03 -2.76 -15.97
CA HIS A 65 -2.88 -2.56 -14.80
C HIS A 65 -2.25 -1.60 -13.79
N ALA A 66 -0.93 -1.66 -13.58
CA ALA A 66 -0.21 -0.73 -12.71
C ALA A 66 -0.32 0.72 -13.21
N LEU A 67 -0.13 0.96 -14.51
CA LEU A 67 -0.28 2.30 -15.11
C LEU A 67 -1.70 2.85 -14.95
N ASN A 68 -2.72 2.01 -15.14
CA ASN A 68 -4.11 2.44 -14.93
C ASN A 68 -4.40 2.72 -13.46
N ALA A 69 -3.86 1.91 -12.54
CA ALA A 69 -3.96 2.16 -11.10
C ALA A 69 -3.25 3.47 -10.72
N TYR A 70 -2.05 3.74 -11.25
CA TYR A 70 -1.33 4.98 -11.03
C TYR A 70 -2.15 6.20 -11.48
N ARG A 71 -2.71 6.15 -12.69
CA ARG A 71 -3.59 7.21 -13.23
C ARG A 71 -4.82 7.44 -12.34
N LYS A 72 -5.42 6.38 -11.79
CA LYS A 72 -6.60 6.48 -10.91
C LYS A 72 -6.26 6.99 -9.51
N ALA A 73 -5.05 6.71 -9.03
CA ALA A 73 -4.54 7.22 -7.76
C ALA A 73 -3.89 8.61 -7.88
N ASP A 74 -3.84 9.17 -9.09
CA ASP A 74 -3.16 10.43 -9.40
C ASP A 74 -1.67 10.43 -8.98
N VAL A 75 -1.00 9.30 -9.20
CA VAL A 75 0.44 9.11 -8.97
C VAL A 75 1.14 8.74 -10.26
N THR A 76 2.44 9.00 -10.34
CA THR A 76 3.25 8.73 -11.54
C THR A 76 4.27 7.61 -11.35
N SER A 77 4.55 7.24 -10.09
CA SER A 77 5.59 6.27 -9.76
C SER A 77 5.14 5.23 -8.74
N ARG A 78 5.83 4.09 -8.75
CA ARG A 78 5.70 3.06 -7.70
C ARG A 78 5.99 3.65 -6.31
N GLY A 79 6.98 4.55 -6.22
CA GLY A 79 7.37 5.19 -4.97
C GLY A 79 6.25 6.06 -4.40
N GLU A 80 5.63 6.89 -5.23
CA GLU A 80 4.46 7.70 -4.85
C GLU A 80 3.27 6.81 -4.46
N LEU A 81 2.99 5.75 -5.22
CA LEU A 81 1.98 4.78 -4.83
C LEU A 81 2.30 4.20 -3.46
N MET A 82 3.53 3.74 -3.22
CA MET A 82 3.92 3.21 -1.92
C MET A 82 3.80 4.25 -0.81
N ALA A 83 4.24 5.49 -1.02
CA ALA A 83 4.09 6.57 -0.03
C ALA A 83 2.63 6.82 0.34
N LEU A 84 1.72 6.82 -0.64
CA LEU A 84 0.29 7.00 -0.44
C LEU A 84 -0.35 5.92 0.45
N PHE A 85 0.20 4.69 0.45
CA PHE A 85 -0.32 3.57 1.23
C PHE A 85 0.48 3.23 2.49
N LEU A 86 1.76 3.58 2.58
CA LEU A 86 2.65 3.27 3.72
C LEU A 86 2.78 4.44 4.71
N ASP A 87 2.56 5.68 4.29
CA ASP A 87 2.63 6.85 5.17
C ASP A 87 1.24 7.11 5.79
N LYS A 88 0.90 6.45 6.93
CA LYS A 88 -0.06 6.87 7.99
C LYS A 88 -0.44 5.81 9.04
#